data_AF-A0A4V2VYA0-F1
#
_entry.id   AF-A0A4V2VYA0-F1
#
_cell.length_a   1.000
_cell.length_b   1.000
_cell.length_c   1.000
_cell.angle_alpha   90.00
_cell.angle_beta   90.00
_cell.angle_gamma   90.00
#
_symmetry.space_group_name_H-M   'P 1'
#
loop_
_entity.id
_entity.type
_entity.pdbx_description
1 polymer ?
#
loop_
_entity_poly.entity_id
_entity_poly.type
_entity_poly.pdbx_seq_one_letter_code
_entity_poly.pdbx_strand_id
1 'polypeptide(L)'
;MLVYRIEHTNGEGAFGAGLARIHDRNCHDTYRRAAYDHPGPRSEYGTPLKSLFDGYGYYDYLFACQSKTQLRSWFGSRPGRRAMAKAGGVMVTYEVPDDAVAKGKTQVAFLKSRATKLSSVPADQW
;
A
#
# COMPACT_ATOMS: atom_id res chain seq x y z
N MET A 1 -10.69 -3.40 11.71
CA MET A 1 -9.27 -3.67 11.40
C MET A 1 -8.49 -2.40 11.03
N LEU A 2 -7.21 -2.30 11.43
CA LEU A 2 -6.27 -1.30 10.92
C LEU A 2 -5.53 -1.80 9.67
N VAL A 3 -5.41 -0.95 8.65
CA VAL A 3 -4.64 -1.24 7.42
C VAL A 3 -3.71 -0.08 7.08
N TYR A 4 -2.59 -0.38 6.42
CA TYR A 4 -1.49 0.54 6.18
C TYR A 4 -1.15 0.60 4.69
N ARG A 5 -1.09 1.80 4.12
CA ARG A 5 -0.85 2.00 2.68
C ARG A 5 0.11 3.16 2.46
N ILE A 6 0.96 3.07 1.43
CA ILE A 6 1.64 4.24 0.88
C ILE A 6 0.77 4.86 -0.21
N GLU A 7 0.47 6.14 -0.07
CA GLU A 7 -0.25 6.96 -1.03
C GLU A 7 0.59 8.18 -1.41
N HIS A 8 0.31 8.76 -2.57
CA HIS A 8 0.68 10.14 -2.85
C HIS A 8 -0.35 11.08 -2.20
N THR A 9 0.02 12.35 -2.00
CA THR A 9 -0.88 13.37 -1.39
C THR A 9 -2.23 13.53 -2.10
N ASN A 10 -2.32 13.17 -3.39
CA ASN A 10 -3.58 13.14 -4.16
C ASN A 10 -4.44 11.87 -3.92
N GLY A 11 -4.01 10.94 -3.06
CA GLY A 11 -4.71 9.70 -2.73
C GLY A 11 -4.40 8.50 -3.64
N GLU A 12 -3.58 8.67 -4.68
CA GLU A 12 -3.16 7.57 -5.54
C GLU A 12 -2.21 6.62 -4.79
N GLY A 13 -2.35 5.32 -5.01
CA GLY A 13 -1.48 4.33 -4.37
C GLY A 13 -0.04 4.39 -4.91
N ALA A 14 0.92 3.92 -4.12
CA ALA A 14 2.35 4.02 -4.43
C ALA A 14 2.77 3.55 -5.83
N PHE A 15 2.11 2.51 -6.36
CA PHE A 15 2.40 1.99 -7.70
C PHE A 15 1.81 2.88 -8.81
N GLY A 16 0.57 3.34 -8.64
CA GLY A 16 -0.09 4.22 -9.61
C GLY A 16 0.57 5.60 -9.68
N ALA A 17 0.95 6.15 -8.53
CA ALA A 17 1.62 7.44 -8.42
C ALA A 17 3.13 7.41 -8.77
N GLY A 18 3.68 6.24 -9.14
CA GLY A 18 5.11 6.10 -9.43
C GLY A 18 6.05 6.16 -8.21
N LEU A 19 5.53 6.28 -6.99
CA LEU A 19 6.31 6.30 -5.74
C LEU A 19 7.13 5.00 -5.54
N ALA A 20 6.58 3.84 -5.91
CA ALA A 20 7.31 2.57 -5.85
C ALA A 20 8.58 2.61 -6.74
N ARG A 21 8.49 3.21 -7.93
CA ARG A 21 9.64 3.39 -8.82
C ARG A 21 10.67 4.36 -8.23
N ILE A 22 10.21 5.41 -7.55
CA ILE A 22 11.08 6.37 -6.85
C ILE A 22 11.81 5.68 -5.71
N HIS A 23 11.11 4.86 -4.92
CA HIS A 23 11.74 4.06 -3.86
C HIS A 23 12.86 3.18 -4.42
N ASP A 24 12.57 2.40 -5.46
CA ASP A 24 13.52 1.41 -6.00
C ASP A 24 14.73 2.07 -6.67
N ARG A 25 14.56 3.24 -7.30
CA ARG A 25 15.70 4.03 -7.84
C ARG A 25 16.63 4.57 -6.76
N ASN A 26 16.14 4.66 -5.53
CA ASN A 26 16.85 5.26 -4.40
C ASN A 26 17.13 4.22 -3.31
N CYS A 27 16.86 2.94 -3.53
CA CYS A 27 17.28 1.89 -2.62
C CYS A 27 18.75 1.54 -2.90
N HIS A 28 19.57 1.49 -1.86
CA HIS A 28 20.94 0.96 -1.98
C HIS A 28 20.91 -0.53 -2.34
N ASP A 29 21.95 -1.02 -3.01
CA ASP A 29 22.13 -2.41 -3.46
C ASP A 29 21.96 -3.48 -2.36
N THR A 30 22.05 -3.08 -1.08
CA THR A 30 21.81 -3.96 0.07
C THR A 30 20.34 -4.32 0.27
N TYR A 31 19.40 -3.59 -0.33
CA TYR A 31 17.98 -3.94 -0.32
C TYR A 31 17.65 -4.85 -1.51
N ARG A 32 17.72 -6.15 -1.23
CA ARG A 32 17.66 -7.26 -2.21
C ARG A 32 16.34 -7.45 -2.98
N ARG A 33 15.27 -6.67 -2.73
CA ARG A 33 13.97 -6.83 -3.40
C ARG A 33 13.42 -5.48 -3.80
N ALA A 34 13.11 -5.32 -5.08
CA ALA A 34 12.40 -4.16 -5.58
C ALA A 34 10.97 -4.16 -5.02
N ALA A 35 10.36 -2.98 -4.83
CA ALA A 35 8.96 -2.88 -4.42
C ALA A 35 8.02 -3.61 -5.40
N TYR A 36 8.40 -3.72 -6.68
CA TYR A 36 7.67 -4.47 -7.71
C TYR A 36 7.88 -5.99 -7.65
N ASP A 37 8.87 -6.50 -6.91
CA ASP A 37 9.04 -7.94 -6.68
C ASP A 37 8.04 -8.47 -5.62
N HIS A 38 7.40 -7.56 -4.89
CA HIS A 38 6.28 -7.91 -4.03
C HIS A 38 5.00 -8.10 -4.85
N PRO A 39 4.09 -9.00 -4.45
CA PRO A 39 2.82 -9.18 -5.15
C PRO A 39 2.12 -7.84 -5.27
N GLY A 40 2.01 -7.35 -6.50
CA GLY A 40 1.39 -6.05 -6.75
C GLY A 40 -0.08 -6.08 -6.31
N PRO A 41 -0.69 -4.90 -6.13
CA PRO A 41 -2.10 -4.75 -5.73
C PRO A 41 -3.13 -5.34 -6.70
N ARG A 42 -2.75 -6.06 -7.74
CA ARG A 42 -3.66 -6.51 -8.81
C ARG A 42 -3.92 -8.01 -8.84
N SER A 43 -3.03 -8.84 -8.30
CA SER A 43 -3.24 -10.29 -8.29
C SER A 43 -2.35 -10.92 -7.23
N GLU A 44 -2.96 -11.42 -6.17
CA GLU A 44 -2.23 -12.22 -5.20
C GLU A 44 -2.39 -13.70 -5.59
N TYR A 45 -1.31 -14.31 -6.10
CA TYR A 45 -1.28 -15.71 -6.52
C TYR A 45 -2.39 -16.14 -7.50
N GLY A 46 -2.85 -15.23 -8.35
CA GLY A 46 -3.94 -15.52 -9.31
C GLY A 46 -5.35 -15.32 -8.73
N THR A 47 -5.49 -14.99 -7.44
CA THR A 47 -6.77 -14.64 -6.83
C THR A 47 -6.97 -13.13 -6.82
N PRO A 48 -7.97 -12.59 -7.54
CA PRO A 48 -8.31 -11.19 -7.45
C PRO A 48 -9.00 -10.92 -6.11
N LEU A 49 -8.33 -10.31 -5.14
CA LEU A 49 -8.96 -9.97 -3.84
C LEU A 49 -10.20 -9.08 -4.01
N LYS A 50 -10.30 -8.34 -5.12
CA LYS A 50 -11.48 -7.54 -5.48
C LYS A 50 -12.75 -8.36 -5.73
N SER A 51 -12.64 -9.62 -6.16
CA SER A 51 -13.81 -10.44 -6.47
C SER A 51 -14.51 -10.96 -5.22
N LEU A 52 -13.98 -10.63 -4.03
CA LEU A 52 -14.58 -10.97 -2.74
C LEU A 52 -15.65 -9.95 -2.30
N PHE A 53 -15.86 -8.90 -3.10
CA PHE A 53 -16.83 -7.85 -2.84
C PHE A 53 -17.82 -7.74 -4.01
N ASP A 54 -18.68 -8.75 -4.16
CA ASP A 54 -19.67 -8.76 -5.24
C ASP A 54 -20.46 -7.43 -5.27
N GLY A 55 -20.57 -6.84 -6.47
CA GLY A 55 -21.35 -5.63 -6.71
C GLY A 55 -20.59 -4.29 -6.68
N TYR A 56 -19.29 -4.23 -6.36
CA TYR A 56 -18.51 -2.99 -6.51
C TYR A 56 -17.46 -3.04 -7.63
N GLY A 57 -17.18 -1.87 -8.20
CA GLY A 57 -16.26 -1.66 -9.32
C GLY A 57 -14.81 -1.47 -8.88
N TYR A 58 -13.88 -1.49 -9.85
CA TYR A 58 -12.44 -1.41 -9.60
C TYR A 58 -12.00 -0.20 -8.75
N TYR A 59 -12.71 0.91 -8.86
CA TYR A 59 -12.40 2.16 -8.16
C TYR A 59 -12.93 2.23 -6.73
N ASP A 60 -13.75 1.24 -6.32
CA ASP A 60 -14.36 1.19 -4.99
C ASP A 60 -13.45 0.57 -3.94
N TYR A 61 -12.33 -0.03 -4.37
CA TYR A 61 -11.39 -0.73 -3.49
C TYR A 61 -10.01 -0.12 -3.48
N LEU A 62 -9.35 -0.28 -2.35
CA LEU A 62 -7.95 0.06 -2.15
C LEU A 62 -7.18 -1.15 -1.63
N PHE A 63 -5.93 -1.28 -2.04
CA PHE A 63 -5.01 -2.30 -1.56
C PHE A 63 -4.06 -1.72 -0.51
N ALA A 64 -3.76 -2.51 0.52
CA ALA A 64 -2.94 -2.11 1.67
C ALA A 64 -2.24 -3.33 2.31
N CYS A 65 -1.47 -3.09 3.36
CA CYS A 65 -0.87 -4.10 4.23
C CYS A 65 -1.61 -4.18 5.57
N GLN A 66 -1.57 -5.35 6.20
CA GLN A 66 -2.17 -5.61 7.52
C GLN A 66 -1.31 -5.08 8.67
N SER A 67 -0.03 -4.81 8.40
CA SER A 67 0.91 -4.32 9.39
C SER A 67 1.93 -3.38 8.78
N LYS A 68 2.51 -2.52 9.63
CA LYS A 68 3.69 -1.73 9.27
C LYS A 68 4.87 -2.62 8.90
N THR A 69 5.06 -3.76 9.56
CA THR A 69 6.15 -4.71 9.24
C THR A 69 6.07 -5.20 7.80
N GLN A 70 4.86 -5.55 7.34
CA GLN A 70 4.63 -5.96 5.97
C GLN A 70 4.87 -4.82 4.98
N LEU A 71 4.38 -3.61 5.29
CA LEU A 71 4.64 -2.43 4.47
C LEU A 71 6.13 -2.10 4.39
N ARG A 72 6.87 -2.29 5.49
CA ARG A 72 8.34 -2.13 5.54
C ARG A 72 9.04 -3.21 4.76
N SER A 73 8.49 -4.42 4.68
CA SER A 73 9.06 -5.44 3.79
C SER A 73 9.02 -4.99 2.33
N TRP A 74 7.99 -4.24 1.92
CA TRP A 74 7.85 -3.75 0.54
C TRP A 74 8.71 -2.51 0.28
N PHE A 75 8.74 -1.59 1.24
CA PHE A 75 9.47 -0.33 1.14
C PHE A 75 10.58 -0.28 2.19
N GLY A 76 11.47 -1.28 2.17
CA GLY A 76 12.45 -1.50 3.23
C GLY A 76 13.53 -0.43 3.34
N SER A 77 13.85 0.22 2.23
CA SER A 77 14.97 1.14 2.16
C SER A 77 14.64 2.49 2.76
N ARG A 78 15.37 2.90 3.81
CA ARG A 78 15.19 4.23 4.42
C ARG A 78 15.46 5.36 3.40
N PRO A 79 16.52 5.33 2.57
CA PRO A 79 16.72 6.30 1.51
C PRO A 79 15.60 6.28 0.45
N GLY A 80 15.13 5.09 0.06
CA GLY A 80 13.97 4.96 -0.82
C GLY A 80 12.70 5.61 -0.24
N ARG A 81 12.40 5.38 1.04
CA ARG A 81 11.27 6.00 1.74
C ARG A 81 11.39 7.52 1.86
N ARG A 82 12.60 8.03 2.11
CA ARG A 82 12.88 9.48 2.09
C ARG A 82 12.64 10.09 0.72
N ALA A 83 13.06 9.39 -0.35
CA ALA A 83 12.80 9.84 -1.71
C ALA A 83 11.30 9.86 -2.04
N MET A 84 10.54 8.85 -1.60
CA MET A 84 9.08 8.87 -1.70
C MET A 84 8.47 10.05 -0.94
N ALA A 85 8.89 10.30 0.31
CA ALA A 85 8.38 11.40 1.12
C ALA A 85 8.62 12.76 0.44
N LYS A 86 9.82 12.99 -0.12
CA LYS A 86 10.14 14.20 -0.91
C LYS A 86 9.26 14.34 -2.16
N ALA A 87 8.82 13.23 -2.74
CA ALA A 87 7.93 13.22 -3.89
C ALA A 87 6.44 13.25 -3.51
N GLY A 88 6.09 13.63 -2.27
CA GLY A 88 4.70 13.70 -1.81
C GLY A 88 4.11 12.37 -1.35
N GLY A 89 4.95 11.37 -1.08
CA GLY A 89 4.52 10.07 -0.53
C GLY A 89 4.24 10.13 0.97
N VAL A 90 3.11 9.56 1.38
CA VAL A 90 2.67 9.45 2.77
C VAL A 90 2.31 8.00 3.12
N MET A 91 2.56 7.59 4.37
CA MET A 91 1.94 6.41 4.94
C MET A 91 0.60 6.80 5.54
N VAL A 92 -0.45 6.14 5.10
CA VAL A 92 -1.82 6.34 5.55
C VAL A 92 -2.26 5.12 6.35
N THR A 93 -2.83 5.38 7.53
CA THR A 93 -3.50 4.35 8.33
C THR A 93 -5.01 4.54 8.18
N TYR A 94 -5.69 3.47 7.81
CA TYR A 94 -7.15 3.40 7.79
C TYR A 94 -7.65 2.45 8.87
N GLU A 95 -8.76 2.81 9.48
CA GLU A 95 -9.64 1.89 10.18
C GLU A 95 -10.75 1.45 9.22
N VAL A 96 -10.98 0.15 9.14
CA VAL A 96 -11.98 -0.46 8.26
C VAL A 96 -12.76 -1.54 9.00
N PRO A 97 -14.10 -1.60 8.90
CA PRO A 97 -14.88 -2.73 9.38
C PRO A 97 -14.38 -4.06 8.82
N ASP A 98 -14.37 -5.12 9.62
CA ASP A 98 -13.78 -6.40 9.23
C ASP A 98 -14.52 -7.06 8.05
N ASP A 99 -15.83 -6.82 7.93
CA ASP A 99 -16.67 -7.25 6.80
C ASP A 99 -16.43 -6.46 5.50
N ALA A 100 -15.66 -5.37 5.58
CA ALA A 100 -15.27 -4.55 4.44
C ALA A 100 -13.79 -4.76 4.04
N VAL A 101 -13.16 -5.83 4.52
CA VAL A 101 -11.76 -6.19 4.26
C VAL A 101 -11.65 -7.62 3.74
N ALA A 102 -10.99 -7.78 2.59
CA ALA A 102 -10.58 -9.05 2.05
C ALA A 102 -9.09 -9.28 2.35
N LYS A 103 -8.78 -10.36 3.07
CA LYS A 103 -7.42 -10.71 3.46
C LYS A 103 -6.78 -11.66 2.46
N GLY A 104 -5.74 -11.18 1.79
CA GLY A 104 -4.82 -12.03 1.06
C GLY A 104 -3.67 -12.50 1.94
N LYS A 105 -2.71 -13.22 1.35
CA LYS A 105 -1.52 -13.77 2.02
C LYS A 105 -0.40 -12.72 2.21
N THR A 106 -0.36 -11.68 1.39
CA THR A 106 0.71 -10.68 1.29
C THR A 106 0.18 -9.25 1.20
N GLN A 107 -1.14 -9.08 1.09
CA GLN A 107 -1.81 -7.80 1.15
C GLN A 107 -3.28 -7.95 1.56
N VAL A 108 -3.99 -6.83 1.67
CA VAL A 108 -5.45 -6.77 1.82
C VAL A 108 -6.05 -5.87 0.75
N ALA A 109 -7.29 -6.16 0.39
CA ALA A 109 -8.16 -5.23 -0.29
C ALA A 109 -9.26 -4.76 0.67
N PHE A 110 -9.69 -3.51 0.56
CA PHE A 110 -10.77 -2.98 1.40
C PHE A 110 -11.65 -2.00 0.64
N LEU A 111 -12.91 -1.89 1.03
CA LEU A 111 -13.86 -0.94 0.47
C LEU A 111 -13.52 0.48 0.91
N LYS A 112 -13.23 1.36 -0.05
CA LYS A 112 -12.89 2.77 0.19
C LYS A 112 -14.00 3.52 0.91
N SER A 113 -15.25 3.27 0.54
CA SER A 113 -16.45 3.92 1.12
C SER A 113 -16.68 3.58 2.59
N ARG A 114 -16.07 2.51 3.09
CA ARG A 114 -16.21 2.04 4.47
C ARG A 114 -14.94 2.23 5.31
N ALA A 115 -13.94 2.92 4.76
CA ALA A 115 -12.68 3.15 5.44
C ALA A 115 -12.61 4.56 6.02
N THR A 116 -12.21 4.66 7.29
CA THR A 116 -11.94 5.92 7.97
C THR A 116 -10.43 6.16 8.00
N LYS A 117 -9.96 7.26 7.41
CA LYS A 117 -8.55 7.65 7.50
C LYS A 117 -8.26 8.14 8.92
N LEU A 118 -7.39 7.42 9.64
CA LEU A 118 -7.01 7.78 11.01
C LEU A 118 -5.79 8.70 11.06
N SER A 119 -4.80 8.46 10.19
CA SER A 119 -3.59 9.25 10.16
C SER A 119 -2.93 9.25 8.78
N SER A 120 -2.12 10.27 8.54
CA SER A 120 -1.26 10.40 7.37
C SER A 120 0.04 11.05 7.81
N VAL A 121 1.15 10.35 7.62
CA VAL A 121 2.49 10.85 7.96
C VAL A 121 3.41 10.69 6.76
N PRO A 122 4.48 11.49 6.63
CA PRO A 122 5.46 11.31 5.57
C PRO A 122 5.96 9.86 5.50
N ALA A 123 6.21 9.37 4.28
CA ALA A 123 6.54 7.97 4.03
C ALA A 123 7.85 7.49 4.71
N ASP A 124 8.63 8.37 5.35
CA ASP A 124 9.85 8.05 6.09
C ASP A 124 9.73 8.17 7.63
N GLN A 125 8.54 8.48 8.17
CA GLN A 125 8.31 8.80 9.59
C GLN A 125 7.51 7.75 10.39
N TRP A 126 7.44 6.49 9.91
CA TRP A 126 6.61 5.44 10.50
C TRP A 126 7.35 4.12 10.67
#